data_AF-U9UGM1-F1
#
_entry.id   AF-U9UGM1-F1
#
_cell.length_a   1.000
_cell.length_b   1.000
_cell.length_c   1.000
_cell.angle_alpha   90.00
_cell.angle_beta   90.00
_cell.angle_gamma   90.00
#
_symmetry.space_group_name_H-M   'P 1'
#
loop_
_entity.id
_entity.type
_entity.pdbx_description
1 polymer ?
#
loop_
_entity_poly.entity_id
_entity_poly.type
_entity_poly.pdbx_seq_one_letter_code
_entity_poly.pdbx_strand_id
1 'polypeptide(L)'
;IGNTISLHCLIIPIGQFYNLPHYKVVQKVTIDKTQAVSELKSIIQNNLGTPFNNIPLEVQKFHPAIDIKMCIQLRAPISDYFNKKPS
;
A
#
# COMPACT_ATOMS: atom_id res chain seq x y z
N ILE A 1 -17.45 -0.87 16.36
CA ILE A 1 -16.55 0.14 15.75
C ILE A 1 -15.59 -0.64 14.85
N GLY A 2 -15.61 -0.38 13.55
CA GLY A 2 -14.88 -1.21 12.58
C GLY A 2 -13.37 -1.17 12.80
N ASN A 3 -12.73 -2.33 12.78
CA ASN A 3 -11.28 -2.48 12.88
C ASN A 3 -10.58 -2.33 11.50
N THR A 4 -11.32 -1.94 10.48
CA THR A 4 -10.84 -1.78 9.11
C THR A 4 -10.47 -0.33 8.80
N ILE A 5 -9.51 -0.15 7.90
CA ILE A 5 -9.12 1.15 7.34
C ILE A 5 -9.13 1.07 5.80
N SER A 6 -9.59 2.14 5.15
CA SER A 6 -9.41 2.32 3.71
C SER A 6 -8.17 3.19 3.45
N LEU A 7 -7.20 2.63 2.74
CA LEU A 7 -5.96 3.27 2.33
C LEU A 7 -6.02 3.63 0.85
N HIS A 8 -5.65 4.87 0.52
CA HIS A 8 -5.39 5.28 -0.85
C HIS A 8 -3.91 5.05 -1.14
N CYS A 9 -3.61 4.04 -1.95
CA CYS A 9 -2.26 3.65 -2.34
C CYS A 9 -1.93 4.27 -3.70
N LEU A 10 -0.79 4.95 -3.78
CA LEU A 10 -0.21 5.45 -5.03
C LEU A 10 0.95 4.53 -5.43
N ILE A 11 0.87 3.94 -6.61
CA ILE A 11 1.96 3.17 -7.21
C ILE A 11 2.79 4.11 -8.07
N ILE A 12 4.10 4.13 -7.86
CA ILE A 12 5.02 4.90 -8.70
C ILE A 12 5.57 3.94 -9.76
N PRO A 13 5.16 4.05 -11.04
CA PRO A 13 5.56 3.10 -12.06
C PRO A 13 7.02 3.35 -12.48
N ILE A 14 7.93 2.59 -11.90
CA ILE A 14 9.34 2.54 -12.28
C ILE A 14 9.68 1.17 -12.89
N GLY A 15 10.66 1.13 -13.80
CA GLY A 15 11.16 -0.12 -14.38
C GLY A 15 10.07 -0.96 -15.03
N GLN A 16 9.87 -2.19 -14.52
CA GLN A 16 8.91 -3.17 -15.07
C GLN A 16 7.43 -2.73 -14.99
N PHE A 17 7.13 -1.62 -14.32
CA PHE A 17 5.80 -1.00 -14.30
C PHE A 17 5.58 0.07 -15.38
N TYR A 18 6.50 0.28 -16.32
CA TYR A 18 6.43 1.38 -17.30
C TYR A 18 5.11 1.46 -18.08
N ASN A 19 4.47 0.32 -18.37
CA ASN A 19 3.19 0.24 -19.08
C ASN A 19 2.00 -0.02 -18.14
N LEU A 20 2.11 0.33 -16.85
CA LEU A 20 1.00 0.17 -15.91
C LEU A 20 -0.16 1.10 -16.32
N PRO A 21 -1.37 0.58 -16.56
CA PRO A 21 -2.50 1.42 -16.92
C PRO A 21 -2.79 2.47 -15.85
N HIS A 22 -3.12 3.69 -16.27
CA HIS A 22 -3.38 4.82 -15.36
C HIS A 22 -4.41 4.50 -14.27
N TYR A 23 -5.47 3.75 -14.61
CA TYR A 23 -6.50 3.38 -13.64
C TYR A 23 -6.01 2.41 -12.54
N LYS A 24 -4.85 1.78 -12.72
CA LYS A 24 -4.21 0.89 -11.72
C LYS A 24 -3.19 1.60 -10.83
N VAL A 25 -2.79 2.83 -11.18
CA VAL A 25 -1.79 3.62 -10.46
C VAL A 25 -2.31 4.06 -9.08
N VAL A 26 -3.60 4.39 -8.98
CA VAL A 26 -4.25 4.75 -7.72
C VAL A 26 -5.19 3.62 -7.32
N GLN A 27 -4.99 3.06 -6.14
CA GLN A 27 -5.82 1.98 -5.62
C GLN A 27 -6.39 2.33 -4.26
N LYS A 28 -7.66 2.00 -4.04
CA LYS A 28 -8.29 2.04 -2.71
C LYS A 28 -8.30 0.63 -2.15
N VAL A 29 -7.55 0.39 -1.09
CA VAL A 29 -7.49 -0.90 -0.40
C VAL A 29 -8.17 -0.78 0.95
N THR A 30 -9.09 -1.70 1.26
CA THR A 30 -9.67 -1.82 2.60
C THR A 30 -9.08 -3.03 3.30
N ILE A 31 -8.50 -2.84 4.48
CA ILE A 31 -7.80 -3.88 5.23
C ILE A 31 -8.07 -3.74 6.72
N ASP A 32 -8.11 -4.86 7.43
CA ASP A 32 -8.17 -4.88 8.90
C ASP A 32 -6.84 -4.40 9.50
N LYS A 33 -6.90 -3.55 10.52
CA LYS A 33 -5.72 -2.92 11.13
C LYS A 33 -4.79 -3.89 11.84
N THR A 34 -5.27 -5.08 12.22
CA THR A 34 -4.45 -6.13 12.85
C THR A 34 -3.71 -6.98 11.84
N GLN A 35 -4.08 -6.91 10.55
CA GLN A 35 -3.39 -7.63 9.49
C GLN A 35 -1.99 -7.07 9.28
N ALA A 36 -1.08 -7.94 8.85
CA ALA A 36 0.28 -7.57 8.52
C ALA A 36 0.34 -6.74 7.23
N VAL A 37 1.36 -5.89 7.11
CA VAL A 37 1.61 -5.10 5.89
C VAL A 37 1.85 -5.99 4.66
N SER A 38 2.33 -7.22 4.83
CA SER A 38 2.43 -8.21 3.75
C SER A 38 1.08 -8.51 3.11
N GLU A 39 -0.01 -8.46 3.87
CA GLU A 39 -1.37 -8.66 3.35
C GLU A 39 -1.79 -7.48 2.47
N LEU A 40 -1.48 -6.25 2.88
CA LEU A 40 -1.68 -5.06 2.04
C LEU A 40 -0.91 -5.19 0.72
N LYS A 41 0.35 -5.66 0.77
CA LYS A 41 1.16 -5.90 -0.43
C LYS A 41 0.53 -6.95 -1.33
N SER A 42 0.06 -8.07 -0.78
CA SER A 42 -0.63 -9.13 -1.52
C SER A 42 -1.88 -8.61 -2.24
N ILE A 43 -2.71 -7.83 -1.56
CA ILE A 43 -3.91 -7.22 -2.15
C ILE A 43 -3.53 -6.30 -3.32
N ILE A 44 -2.53 -5.43 -3.16
CA ILE A 44 -2.06 -4.55 -4.24
C ILE A 44 -1.54 -5.37 -5.42
N GLN A 45 -0.76 -6.43 -5.19
CA GLN A 45 -0.26 -7.31 -6.25
C GLN A 45 -1.39 -8.02 -7.00
N ASN A 46 -2.41 -8.50 -6.29
CA ASN A 46 -3.57 -9.13 -6.92
C ASN A 46 -4.37 -8.15 -7.78
N ASN A 47 -4.60 -6.93 -7.29
CA ASN A 47 -5.29 -5.88 -8.03
C ASN A 47 -4.51 -5.40 -9.27
N LEU A 48 -3.17 -5.42 -9.20
CA LEU A 48 -2.31 -5.12 -10.34
C LEU A 48 -2.53 -6.11 -11.49
N GLY A 49 -2.81 -7.38 -11.19
CA GLY A 49 -3.09 -8.44 -12.17
C GLY A 49 -1.91 -8.72 -13.11
N THR A 50 -2.06 -9.69 -14.01
CA THR A 50 -1.00 -10.04 -14.98
C THR A 50 -0.74 -8.88 -15.95
N PRO A 51 0.53 -8.62 -16.33
CA PRO A 51 1.77 -9.30 -15.91
C PRO A 51 2.40 -8.72 -14.62
N PHE A 52 1.76 -7.75 -14.00
CA PHE A 52 2.31 -6.94 -12.92
C PHE A 52 2.26 -7.60 -11.53
N ASN A 53 1.35 -8.56 -11.33
CA ASN A 53 1.13 -9.25 -10.05
C ASN A 53 2.36 -10.00 -9.52
N ASN A 54 3.26 -10.42 -10.40
CA ASN A 54 4.48 -11.14 -10.04
C ASN A 54 5.70 -10.22 -9.83
N ILE A 55 5.56 -8.91 -10.06
CA ILE A 55 6.66 -7.96 -9.88
C ILE A 55 6.79 -7.64 -8.39
N PRO A 56 7.99 -7.72 -7.80
CA PRO A 56 8.21 -7.35 -6.40
C PRO A 56 7.87 -5.87 -6.14
N LEU A 57 7.05 -5.64 -5.11
CA LEU A 57 6.74 -4.29 -4.62
C LEU A 57 7.52 -3.95 -3.35
N GLU A 58 7.93 -2.70 -3.23
CA GLU A 58 8.34 -2.09 -1.97
C GLU A 58 7.20 -1.19 -1.45
N VAL A 59 6.87 -1.30 -0.16
CA VAL A 59 5.79 -0.53 0.47
C VAL A 59 6.41 0.51 1.40
N GLN A 60 6.13 1.78 1.12
CA GLN A 60 6.62 2.91 1.91
C GLN A 60 5.43 3.76 2.36
N LYS A 61 5.53 4.33 3.57
CA LYS A 61 4.61 5.37 4.03
C LYS A 61 5.17 6.72 3.64
N PHE A 62 4.35 7.51 2.93
CA PHE A 62 4.66 8.89 2.59
C PHE A 62 3.81 9.84 3.42
N HIS A 63 4.45 10.79 4.13
CA HIS A 63 3.73 11.89 4.78
C HIS A 63 4.03 13.20 4.05
N PRO A 64 3.03 13.83 3.40
CA PRO A 64 3.25 15.02 2.58
C PRO A 64 3.86 16.21 3.32
N ALA A 65 3.65 16.30 4.64
CA ALA A 65 4.09 17.43 5.45
C ALA A 65 5.56 17.34 5.91
N ILE A 66 6.17 16.15 5.87
CA ILE A 66 7.48 15.92 6.49
C ILE A 66 8.51 15.37 5.48
N ASP A 67 8.09 15.02 4.26
CA ASP A 67 8.93 14.43 3.20
C ASP A 67 9.78 13.21 3.66
N ILE A 68 9.38 12.58 4.76
CA ILE A 68 10.03 11.37 5.27
C ILE A 68 9.36 10.18 4.62
N LYS A 69 10.16 9.41 3.87
CA LYS A 69 9.84 8.06 3.43
C LYS A 69 10.18 7.10 4.56
N MET A 70 9.16 6.46 5.13
CA MET A 70 9.36 5.44 6.16
C MET A 70 9.17 4.06 5.55
N CYS A 71 10.23 3.25 5.56
CA CYS A 71 10.12 1.84 5.19
C CYS A 71 9.20 1.14 6.19
N ILE A 72 8.20 0.44 5.66
CA ILE A 72 7.24 -0.29 6.46
C ILE A 72 7.73 -1.74 6.63
N GLN A 73 7.71 -2.26 7.84
CA GLN A 73 8.05 -3.65 8.11
C GLN A 73 6.89 -4.55 7.67
N LEU A 74 7.17 -5.50 6.77
CA LEU A 74 6.13 -6.35 6.17
C LEU A 74 5.35 -7.19 7.18
N ARG A 75 5.98 -7.59 8.30
CA ARG A 75 5.35 -8.43 9.33
C ARG A 75 4.61 -7.62 10.40
N ALA A 76 4.85 -6.31 10.47
CA ALA A 76 4.19 -5.46 11.45
C ALA A 76 2.72 -5.25 11.06
N PRO A 77 1.81 -5.15 12.04
CA PRO A 77 0.41 -4.86 11.79
C PRO A 77 0.22 -3.45 11.22
N ILE A 78 -0.82 -3.28 10.40
CA ILE A 78 -1.19 -1.98 9.81
C ILE A 78 -1.40 -0.90 10.89
N SER A 79 -1.91 -1.28 12.07
CA SER A 79 -2.11 -0.39 13.21
C SER A 79 -0.84 0.34 13.63
N ASP A 80 0.34 -0.28 13.52
CA ASP A 80 1.60 0.36 13.96
C ASP A 80 1.91 1.62 13.14
N TYR A 81 1.38 1.69 11.91
CA TYR A 81 1.60 2.79 10.99
C TYR A 81 0.39 3.73 10.87
N PHE A 82 -0.84 3.23 11.07
CA PHE A 82 -2.08 3.96 10.77
C PHE A 82 -3.07 4.03 11.94
N ASN A 83 -2.59 4.14 13.19
CA ASN A 83 -3.46 4.27 14.37
C ASN A 83 -3.94 5.69 14.71
N LYS A 84 -3.25 6.73 14.21
CA LYS A 84 -3.62 8.12 14.54
C LYS A 84 -4.92 8.49 13.80
N LYS A 85 -5.90 9.03 14.53
CA LYS A 85 -7.04 9.73 13.89
C LYS A 85 -6.47 10.85 13.02
N PRO A 86 -7.08 11.14 11.85
CA PRO A 86 -6.73 12.36 11.12
C PRO A 86 -6.90 13.55 12.07
N SER A 87 -5.84 14.34 12.21
CA SER A 87 -5.87 15.63 12.91
C SER A 87 -6.70 16.63 12.11
#